data_AF-A0A2V9GE98-F1
#
_entry.id   AF-A0A2V9GE98-F1
#
_cell.length_a   1.000
_cell.length_b   1.000
_cell.length_c   1.000
_cell.angle_alpha   90.00
_cell.angle_beta   90.00
_cell.angle_gamma   90.00
#
_symmetry.space_group_name_H-M   'P 1'
#
loop_
_entity.id
_entity.type
_entity.pdbx_description
1 polymer ?
#
loop_
_entity_poly.entity_id
_entity_poly.type
_entity_poly.pdbx_seq_one_letter_code
_entity_poly.pdbx_strand_id
1 'polypeptide(L)'
;MFSATDIINFLACRHLSVLEQDAAAGRREKPFSRDPSQELLRELGIRHEQNYLHKLDAGKSLNVVQIPAALSWQEAVAETTKALRSGADVVYQGTLEDGTWGGRSDFLVKVEKPSPLGSWSYEVAETKLARSARANAILQLCFYSEVLAKTQGVVPEGMHVVLGDSKVESFAVACYIAYFRKVRNDFLRAGPAPTGTYPEPVELCRVCTWFSVCDKQRHTDDHLSLVAGITRNQRKQLVARNIQTLEALGTLKLPVLPKIDRIGEAALVRIHGQAHLQRNGRNEGKMIYEILEPIEEEKGFAALPTPSPGDVFLDFEGDEFAFGTGVEYLLGSLMDASGKDPVYEPQWSFEPVAEKQAFEGFITKMLGRWSKFPDFHIYHYAPYEQTAIKRLAGRHGVCVDAVDRLLRAGIFVDLYRVTRQALRASVESYSIKKLEPLYGFERAMPLREARLALDAFASIFALGAGQEATVELLKTVESYNKDDCLSARQLRNWLEERRRKTELNLGRAISRPAPRSGEAQENLAEQLEQVEVIKKLLLEGLPPDRSEWTAEHDSRWLLAQMLEWHRREEKSMWWEYFRLCDLSDAELIEDQSAIGG
;
A
#
# COMPACT_ATOMS: atom_id res chain seq x y z
N MET A 1 -33.65 -2.69 -3.45
CA MET A 1 -32.92 -3.87 -2.97
C MET A 1 -31.48 -3.44 -2.71
N PHE A 2 -30.87 -3.95 -1.64
CA PHE A 2 -29.49 -3.64 -1.27
C PHE A 2 -28.59 -4.87 -1.47
N SER A 3 -27.31 -4.63 -1.73
CA SER A 3 -26.29 -5.64 -2.04
C SER A 3 -25.18 -5.67 -0.98
N ALA A 4 -24.31 -6.69 -1.06
CA ALA A 4 -23.08 -6.71 -0.28
C ALA A 4 -22.20 -5.47 -0.51
N THR A 5 -22.13 -5.00 -1.76
CA THR A 5 -21.36 -3.82 -2.15
C THR A 5 -21.85 -2.56 -1.45
N ASP A 6 -23.16 -2.41 -1.21
CA ASP A 6 -23.70 -1.26 -0.48
C ASP A 6 -23.20 -1.20 0.97
N ILE A 7 -23.11 -2.36 1.64
CA ILE A 7 -22.61 -2.47 3.02
C ILE A 7 -21.10 -2.22 3.06
N ILE A 8 -20.34 -2.78 2.11
CA ILE A 8 -18.89 -2.57 2.01
C ILE A 8 -18.57 -1.10 1.75
N ASN A 9 -19.29 -0.47 0.81
CA ASN A 9 -19.15 0.95 0.51
C ASN A 9 -19.48 1.81 1.74
N PHE A 10 -20.51 1.46 2.50
CA PHE A 10 -20.87 2.17 3.72
C PHE A 10 -19.79 2.13 4.80
N LEU A 11 -19.18 0.96 4.98
CA LEU A 11 -18.10 0.78 5.94
C LEU A 11 -16.86 1.58 5.53
N ALA A 12 -16.52 1.57 4.22
CA ALA A 12 -15.37 2.27 3.69
C ALA A 12 -15.57 3.79 3.61
N CYS A 13 -16.75 4.25 3.21
CA CYS A 13 -17.08 5.66 3.04
C CYS A 13 -18.61 5.89 3.10
N ARG A 14 -19.10 6.47 4.20
CA ARG A 14 -20.52 6.82 4.34
C ARG A 14 -21.01 7.79 3.26
N HIS A 15 -20.15 8.70 2.81
CA HIS A 15 -20.49 9.65 1.75
C HIS A 15 -20.69 8.93 0.40
N LEU A 16 -19.88 7.90 0.11
CA LEU A 16 -20.03 7.09 -1.09
C LEU A 16 -21.41 6.41 -1.13
N SER A 17 -21.89 5.85 -0.02
CA SER A 17 -23.23 5.25 0.04
C SER A 17 -24.33 6.23 -0.35
N VAL A 18 -24.23 7.49 0.06
CA VAL A 18 -25.18 8.55 -0.34
C VAL A 18 -25.09 8.83 -1.83
N LEU A 19 -23.87 8.96 -2.36
CA LEU A 19 -23.66 9.22 -3.79
C LEU A 19 -24.18 8.08 -4.67
N GLU A 20 -23.94 6.83 -4.30
CA GLU A 20 -24.45 5.65 -5.01
C GLU A 20 -25.98 5.57 -4.93
N GLN A 21 -26.58 5.88 -3.78
CA GLN A 21 -28.04 5.92 -3.63
C GLN A 21 -28.68 7.06 -4.44
N ASP A 22 -28.07 8.25 -4.47
CA ASP A 22 -28.51 9.36 -5.31
C ASP A 22 -28.41 9.00 -6.79
N ALA A 23 -27.34 8.32 -7.20
CA ALA A 23 -27.19 7.84 -8.57
C ALA A 23 -28.22 6.78 -8.94
N ALA A 24 -28.43 5.78 -8.07
CA ALA A 24 -29.44 4.74 -8.27
C ALA A 24 -30.87 5.31 -8.33
N ALA A 25 -31.13 6.41 -7.61
CA ALA A 25 -32.42 7.12 -7.65
C ALA A 25 -32.53 8.16 -8.78
N GLY A 26 -31.52 8.29 -9.65
CA GLY A 26 -31.51 9.26 -10.75
C GLY A 26 -31.40 10.73 -10.30
N ARG A 27 -31.07 10.99 -9.03
CA ARG A 27 -30.87 12.35 -8.48
C ARG A 27 -29.50 12.92 -8.82
N ARG A 28 -28.54 12.06 -9.20
CA ARG A 28 -27.17 12.44 -9.52
C ARG A 28 -26.64 11.58 -10.66
N GLU A 29 -25.91 12.18 -11.58
CA GLU A 29 -25.21 11.42 -12.62
C GLU A 29 -23.92 10.81 -12.05
N LYS A 30 -23.72 9.51 -12.29
CA LYS A 30 -22.49 8.82 -11.90
C LYS A 30 -21.37 9.18 -12.88
N PRO A 31 -20.22 9.68 -12.41
CA PRO A 31 -19.10 10.00 -13.29
C PRO A 31 -18.68 8.78 -14.09
N PHE A 32 -18.67 8.90 -15.41
CA PHE A 32 -18.07 7.89 -16.27
C PHE A 32 -16.56 8.11 -16.32
N SER A 33 -15.80 7.16 -15.79
CA SER A 33 -14.37 7.07 -16.04
C SER A 33 -14.09 5.72 -16.68
N ARG A 34 -13.79 5.73 -17.98
CA ARG A 34 -13.21 4.54 -18.62
C ARG A 34 -11.80 4.39 -18.06
N ASP A 35 -11.66 3.46 -17.14
CA ASP A 35 -10.40 3.09 -16.53
C ASP A 35 -10.01 1.72 -17.09
N PRO A 36 -9.07 1.65 -18.07
CA PRO A 36 -8.62 0.39 -18.65
C PRO A 36 -8.09 -0.61 -17.61
N SER A 37 -7.53 -0.13 -16.49
CA SER A 37 -7.02 -0.99 -15.42
C SER A 37 -8.17 -1.65 -14.64
N GLN A 38 -9.26 -0.94 -14.38
CA GLN A 38 -10.46 -1.50 -13.76
C GLN A 38 -11.16 -2.50 -14.68
N GLU A 39 -11.18 -2.24 -15.98
CA GLU A 39 -11.73 -3.18 -16.96
C GLU A 39 -10.88 -4.45 -17.06
N LEU A 40 -9.54 -4.31 -17.11
CA LEU A 40 -8.63 -5.44 -17.06
C LEU A 40 -8.79 -6.24 -15.76
N LEU A 41 -8.88 -5.57 -14.60
CA LEU A 41 -9.15 -6.20 -13.31
C LEU A 41 -10.45 -7.01 -13.31
N ARG A 42 -11.50 -6.45 -13.91
CA ARG A 42 -12.79 -7.12 -14.08
C ARG A 42 -12.67 -8.35 -14.98
N GLU A 43 -11.98 -8.24 -16.11
CA GLU A 43 -11.72 -9.35 -17.04
C GLU A 43 -10.89 -10.46 -16.38
N LEU A 44 -9.85 -10.11 -15.62
CA LEU A 44 -9.03 -11.05 -14.87
C LEU A 44 -9.85 -11.74 -13.77
N GLY A 45 -10.72 -11.00 -13.08
CA GLY A 45 -11.69 -11.52 -12.11
C GLY A 45 -12.56 -12.62 -12.74
N ILE A 46 -13.21 -12.30 -13.85
CA ILE A 46 -14.07 -13.23 -14.61
C ILE A 46 -13.26 -14.45 -15.06
N ARG A 47 -12.03 -14.26 -15.54
CA ARG A 47 -11.17 -15.37 -15.98
C ARG A 47 -10.80 -16.30 -14.83
N HIS A 48 -10.47 -15.75 -13.67
CA HIS A 48 -10.15 -16.53 -12.48
C HIS A 48 -11.35 -17.34 -12.00
N GLU A 49 -12.52 -16.72 -11.99
CA GLU A 49 -13.80 -17.36 -11.69
C GLU A 49 -14.10 -18.52 -12.66
N GLN A 50 -13.95 -18.30 -13.97
CA GLN A 50 -14.11 -19.32 -15.01
C GLN A 50 -13.09 -20.46 -14.88
N ASN A 51 -11.84 -20.15 -14.55
CA ASN A 51 -10.80 -21.15 -14.33
C ASN A 51 -11.14 -22.06 -13.13
N TYR A 52 -11.70 -21.49 -12.06
CA TYR A 52 -12.16 -22.28 -10.93
C TYR A 52 -13.38 -23.14 -11.28
N LEU A 53 -14.34 -22.60 -12.03
CA LEU A 53 -15.47 -23.35 -12.57
C LEU A 53 -14.99 -24.55 -13.41
N HIS A 54 -14.05 -24.34 -14.33
CA HIS A 54 -13.48 -25.42 -15.13
C HIS A 54 -12.77 -26.48 -14.28
N LYS A 55 -12.11 -26.10 -13.19
CA LYS A 55 -11.50 -27.06 -12.26
C LYS A 55 -12.55 -27.94 -11.56
N LEU A 56 -13.68 -27.35 -11.18
CA LEU A 56 -14.79 -28.10 -10.56
C LEU A 56 -15.46 -29.05 -11.57
N ASP A 57 -15.63 -28.61 -12.82
CA ASP A 57 -16.28 -29.39 -13.88
C ASP A 57 -15.37 -30.49 -14.47
N ALA A 58 -14.06 -30.24 -14.58
CA ALA A 58 -13.07 -31.18 -15.11
C ALA A 58 -12.96 -32.48 -14.31
N GLY A 59 -13.39 -32.48 -13.04
CA GLY A 59 -13.47 -33.68 -12.20
C GLY A 59 -14.53 -34.70 -12.64
N LYS A 60 -15.51 -34.31 -13.49
CA LYS A 60 -16.64 -35.13 -14.00
C LYS A 60 -17.47 -35.89 -12.93
N SER A 61 -17.26 -35.59 -11.65
CA SER A 61 -17.94 -36.22 -10.51
C SER A 61 -18.95 -35.31 -9.82
N LEU A 62 -18.98 -34.02 -10.18
CA LEU A 62 -19.86 -33.01 -9.58
C LEU A 62 -20.95 -32.58 -10.57
N ASN A 63 -22.19 -32.50 -10.10
CA ASN A 63 -23.29 -31.87 -10.80
C ASN A 63 -23.21 -30.34 -10.61
N VAL A 64 -22.63 -29.65 -11.59
CA VAL A 64 -22.50 -28.18 -11.59
C VAL A 64 -23.66 -27.55 -12.37
N VAL A 65 -24.44 -26.68 -11.72
CA VAL A 65 -25.54 -25.93 -12.34
C VAL A 65 -25.15 -24.46 -12.47
N GLN A 66 -25.06 -23.96 -13.70
CA GLN A 66 -24.79 -22.54 -13.98
C GLN A 66 -26.09 -21.76 -14.17
N ILE A 67 -26.24 -20.66 -13.43
CA ILE A 67 -27.37 -19.73 -13.59
C ILE A 67 -27.01 -18.68 -14.67
N PRO A 68 -27.72 -18.62 -15.81
CA PRO A 68 -27.37 -17.71 -16.89
C PRO A 68 -27.55 -16.24 -16.52
N ALA A 69 -26.55 -15.41 -16.82
CA ALA A 69 -26.58 -13.98 -16.50
C ALA A 69 -27.69 -13.20 -17.24
N ALA A 70 -28.17 -13.71 -18.37
CA ALA A 70 -29.20 -13.11 -19.21
C ALA A 70 -30.63 -13.26 -18.66
N LEU A 71 -30.84 -14.13 -17.66
CA LEU A 71 -32.13 -14.26 -17.01
C LEU A 71 -32.52 -12.97 -16.29
N SER A 72 -33.82 -12.68 -16.23
CA SER A 72 -34.32 -11.65 -15.33
C SER A 72 -34.00 -12.02 -13.88
N TRP A 73 -33.98 -11.02 -13.01
CA TRP A 73 -33.65 -11.24 -11.60
C TRP A 73 -34.53 -12.32 -10.94
N GLN A 74 -35.85 -12.27 -11.17
CA GLN A 74 -36.82 -13.22 -10.61
C GLN A 74 -36.61 -14.64 -11.15
N GLU A 75 -36.33 -14.78 -12.44
CA GLU A 75 -36.03 -16.08 -13.06
C GLU A 75 -34.73 -16.66 -12.51
N ALA A 76 -33.69 -15.84 -12.33
CA ALA A 76 -32.41 -16.27 -11.79
C ALA A 76 -32.53 -16.76 -10.33
N VAL A 77 -33.34 -16.08 -9.49
CA VAL A 77 -33.66 -16.53 -8.12
C VAL A 77 -34.42 -17.87 -8.14
N ALA A 78 -35.39 -18.01 -9.05
CA ALA A 78 -36.18 -19.23 -9.17
C ALA A 78 -35.32 -20.43 -9.61
N GLU A 79 -34.47 -20.26 -10.63
CA GLU A 79 -33.56 -21.32 -11.08
C GLU A 79 -32.49 -21.64 -10.03
N THR A 80 -31.98 -20.65 -9.29
CA THR A 80 -31.08 -20.89 -8.15
C THR A 80 -31.79 -21.76 -7.10
N THR A 81 -33.00 -21.39 -6.69
CA THR A 81 -33.78 -22.14 -5.70
C THR A 81 -34.07 -23.57 -6.15
N LYS A 82 -34.38 -23.76 -7.44
CA LYS A 82 -34.61 -25.07 -8.04
C LYS A 82 -33.33 -25.93 -8.03
N ALA A 83 -32.18 -25.36 -8.36
CA ALA A 83 -30.89 -26.06 -8.33
C ALA A 83 -30.51 -26.52 -6.91
N LEU A 84 -30.74 -25.67 -5.90
CA LEU A 84 -30.52 -26.01 -4.49
C LEU A 84 -31.44 -27.15 -4.02
N ARG A 85 -32.71 -27.14 -4.44
CA ARG A 85 -33.70 -28.21 -4.13
C ARG A 85 -33.43 -29.51 -4.86
N SER A 86 -32.85 -29.46 -6.07
CA SER A 86 -32.44 -30.69 -6.78
C SER A 86 -31.16 -31.30 -6.22
N GLY A 87 -30.49 -30.63 -5.29
CA GLY A 87 -29.26 -31.13 -4.67
C GLY A 87 -28.06 -31.09 -5.61
N ALA A 88 -27.97 -30.09 -6.49
CA ALA A 88 -26.78 -29.84 -7.31
C ALA A 88 -25.54 -29.72 -6.41
N ASP A 89 -24.41 -30.27 -6.81
CA ASP A 89 -23.20 -30.27 -5.96
C ASP A 89 -22.58 -28.87 -5.89
N VAL A 90 -22.66 -28.13 -6.99
CA VAL A 90 -22.25 -26.72 -7.08
C VAL A 90 -23.27 -25.93 -7.89
N VAL A 91 -23.65 -24.75 -7.40
CA VAL A 91 -24.41 -23.75 -8.18
C VAL A 91 -23.50 -22.56 -8.47
N TYR A 92 -23.23 -22.31 -9.74
CA TYR A 92 -22.41 -21.20 -10.22
C TYR A 92 -23.28 -19.99 -10.56
N GLN A 93 -22.86 -18.79 -10.13
CA GLN A 93 -23.59 -17.53 -10.27
C GLN A 93 -24.98 -17.55 -9.60
N GLY A 94 -25.07 -18.22 -8.44
CA GLY A 94 -26.29 -18.34 -7.65
C GLY A 94 -26.87 -16.97 -7.25
N THR A 95 -28.10 -16.70 -7.66
CA THR A 95 -28.81 -15.44 -7.32
C THR A 95 -29.66 -15.66 -6.08
N LEU A 96 -29.40 -14.88 -5.04
CA LEU A 96 -30.06 -14.97 -3.73
C LEU A 96 -30.78 -13.67 -3.41
N GLU A 97 -31.96 -13.75 -2.79
CA GLU A 97 -32.68 -12.60 -2.26
C GLU A 97 -33.52 -12.95 -1.02
N ASP A 98 -33.79 -11.95 -0.18
CA ASP A 98 -34.76 -12.01 0.92
C ASP A 98 -35.83 -10.90 0.83
N GLY A 99 -35.97 -10.30 -0.36
CA GLY A 99 -36.85 -9.16 -0.66
C GLY A 99 -36.19 -7.80 -0.42
N THR A 100 -35.49 -7.62 0.71
CA THR A 100 -34.77 -6.36 0.98
C THR A 100 -33.35 -6.41 0.43
N TRP A 101 -32.71 -7.55 0.61
CA TRP A 101 -31.32 -7.82 0.26
C TRP A 101 -31.26 -8.80 -0.89
N GLY A 102 -30.28 -8.63 -1.76
CA GLY A 102 -30.01 -9.60 -2.81
C GLY A 102 -28.69 -9.39 -3.52
N GLY A 103 -28.21 -10.43 -4.19
CA GLY A 103 -26.96 -10.42 -4.93
C GLY A 103 -26.69 -11.75 -5.62
N ARG A 104 -25.59 -11.80 -6.36
CA ARG A 104 -25.11 -13.01 -7.04
C ARG A 104 -23.82 -13.45 -6.37
N SER A 105 -23.84 -14.61 -5.73
CA SER A 105 -22.61 -15.25 -5.23
C SER A 105 -21.93 -15.99 -6.37
N ASP A 106 -20.60 -16.02 -6.38
CA ASP A 106 -19.87 -16.74 -7.42
C ASP A 106 -20.23 -18.25 -7.38
N PHE A 107 -20.18 -18.87 -6.20
CA PHE A 107 -20.47 -20.30 -6.01
C PHE A 107 -21.28 -20.58 -4.74
N LEU A 108 -22.21 -21.53 -4.84
CA LEU A 108 -22.85 -22.19 -3.71
C LEU A 108 -22.47 -23.67 -3.73
N VAL A 109 -21.82 -24.14 -2.68
CA VAL A 109 -21.25 -25.49 -2.60
C VAL A 109 -22.06 -26.33 -1.61
N LYS A 110 -22.48 -27.52 -2.06
CA LYS A 110 -23.28 -28.44 -1.25
C LYS A 110 -22.46 -29.06 -0.13
N VAL A 111 -23.05 -29.18 1.06
CA VAL A 111 -22.48 -29.84 2.24
C VAL A 111 -23.46 -30.84 2.84
N GLU A 112 -22.95 -31.90 3.47
CA GLU A 112 -23.73 -32.98 4.10
C GLU A 112 -24.31 -32.58 5.46
N LYS A 113 -25.04 -31.46 5.49
CA LYS A 113 -25.73 -30.95 6.67
C LYS A 113 -27.22 -30.79 6.36
N PRO A 114 -28.12 -31.52 7.06
CA PRO A 114 -29.56 -31.47 6.79
C PRO A 114 -30.18 -30.07 6.85
N SER A 115 -31.14 -29.82 5.97
CA SER A 115 -31.93 -28.58 5.93
C SER A 115 -33.33 -28.84 5.34
N PRO A 116 -34.23 -27.86 5.34
CA PRO A 116 -35.45 -27.89 4.53
C PRO A 116 -35.29 -28.24 3.04
N LEU A 117 -34.07 -28.21 2.47
CA LEU A 117 -33.81 -28.65 1.10
C LEU A 117 -33.64 -30.18 0.96
N GLY A 118 -33.30 -30.89 2.04
CA GLY A 118 -33.02 -32.33 2.03
C GLY A 118 -31.98 -32.75 3.08
N SER A 119 -31.26 -33.84 2.83
CA SER A 119 -30.13 -34.29 3.67
C SER A 119 -28.86 -33.44 3.50
N TRP A 120 -28.97 -32.28 2.84
CA TRP A 120 -27.87 -31.36 2.53
C TRP A 120 -28.29 -29.91 2.75
N SER A 121 -27.28 -29.04 2.75
CA SER A 121 -27.39 -27.58 2.70
C SER A 121 -26.24 -27.04 1.86
N TYR A 122 -26.11 -25.72 1.79
CA TYR A 122 -25.11 -25.04 0.98
C TYR A 122 -24.33 -24.01 1.79
N GLU A 123 -23.08 -23.85 1.39
CA GLU A 123 -22.15 -22.82 1.87
C GLU A 123 -21.72 -21.94 0.69
N VAL A 124 -21.36 -20.69 0.98
CA VAL A 124 -21.01 -19.72 -0.06
C VAL A 124 -19.51 -19.76 -0.31
N ALA A 125 -19.11 -19.73 -1.57
CA ALA A 125 -17.73 -19.54 -1.98
C ALA A 125 -17.61 -18.37 -2.96
N GLU A 126 -16.70 -17.44 -2.68
CA GLU A 126 -16.39 -16.28 -3.51
C GLU A 126 -14.97 -16.39 -4.06
N THR A 127 -14.80 -16.12 -5.34
CA THR A 127 -13.47 -16.07 -5.96
C THR A 127 -12.91 -14.66 -5.88
N LYS A 128 -11.62 -14.54 -5.58
CA LYS A 128 -10.93 -13.26 -5.44
C LYS A 128 -9.52 -13.38 -6.01
N LEU A 129 -9.11 -12.41 -6.82
CA LEU A 129 -7.76 -12.35 -7.39
C LEU A 129 -6.67 -12.24 -6.32
N ALA A 130 -7.01 -11.69 -5.14
CA ALA A 130 -6.10 -11.61 -4.02
C ALA A 130 -5.66 -13.02 -3.56
N ARG A 131 -4.40 -13.14 -3.14
CA ARG A 131 -3.84 -14.38 -2.56
C ARG A 131 -4.03 -14.49 -1.04
N SER A 132 -4.82 -13.60 -0.45
CA SER A 132 -5.27 -13.69 0.95
C SER A 132 -6.69 -13.13 1.09
N ALA A 133 -7.45 -13.68 2.03
CA ALA A 133 -8.79 -13.20 2.31
C ALA A 133 -8.76 -11.80 2.96
N ARG A 134 -9.35 -10.81 2.28
CA ARG A 134 -9.49 -9.44 2.80
C ARG A 134 -10.80 -9.28 3.57
N ALA A 135 -10.84 -8.35 4.52
CA ALA A 135 -12.01 -8.11 5.37
C ALA A 135 -13.30 -7.82 4.58
N ASN A 136 -13.21 -7.14 3.43
CA ASN A 136 -14.35 -6.90 2.55
C ASN A 136 -14.94 -8.19 1.96
N ALA A 137 -14.10 -9.16 1.55
CA ALA A 137 -14.54 -10.46 1.06
C ALA A 137 -15.24 -11.27 2.17
N ILE A 138 -14.72 -11.23 3.40
CA ILE A 138 -15.35 -11.87 4.56
C ILE A 138 -16.74 -11.27 4.86
N LEU A 139 -16.87 -9.95 4.78
CA LEU A 139 -18.17 -9.29 4.95
C LEU A 139 -19.15 -9.63 3.81
N GLN A 140 -18.66 -9.76 2.57
CA GLN A 140 -19.45 -10.19 1.42
C GLN A 140 -19.96 -11.63 1.61
N LEU A 141 -19.11 -12.54 2.10
CA LEU A 141 -19.52 -13.90 2.42
C LEU A 141 -20.55 -13.94 3.55
N CYS A 142 -20.36 -13.17 4.63
CA CYS A 142 -21.35 -13.04 5.71
C CYS A 142 -22.72 -12.58 5.18
N PHE A 143 -22.71 -11.62 4.24
CA PHE A 143 -23.93 -11.17 3.57
C PHE A 143 -24.62 -12.33 2.86
N TYR A 144 -23.92 -13.02 1.96
CA TYR A 144 -24.52 -14.12 1.21
C TYR A 144 -24.93 -15.30 2.08
N SER A 145 -24.16 -15.65 3.11
CA SER A 145 -24.53 -16.70 4.07
C SER A 145 -25.83 -16.37 4.80
N GLU A 146 -26.09 -15.09 5.12
CA GLU A 146 -27.34 -14.70 5.78
C GLU A 146 -28.54 -14.70 4.84
N VAL A 147 -28.37 -14.25 3.58
CA VAL A 147 -29.43 -14.33 2.56
C VAL A 147 -29.72 -15.79 2.21
N LEU A 148 -28.68 -16.61 2.02
CA LEU A 148 -28.80 -18.05 1.75
C LEU A 148 -29.56 -18.77 2.88
N ALA A 149 -29.30 -18.40 4.14
CA ALA A 149 -29.99 -18.97 5.29
C ALA A 149 -31.52 -18.77 5.23
N LYS A 150 -32.02 -17.72 4.57
CA LYS A 150 -33.45 -17.52 4.33
C LYS A 150 -34.01 -18.50 3.30
N THR A 151 -33.22 -18.83 2.29
CA THR A 151 -33.60 -19.78 1.22
C THR A 151 -33.59 -21.22 1.70
N GLN A 152 -32.54 -21.63 2.43
CA GLN A 152 -32.37 -23.02 2.86
C GLN A 152 -32.87 -23.31 4.29
N GLY A 153 -33.22 -22.28 5.07
CA GLY A 153 -33.76 -22.39 6.43
C GLY A 153 -32.73 -22.72 7.53
N VAL A 154 -31.45 -22.89 7.18
CA VAL A 154 -30.35 -23.11 8.13
C VAL A 154 -29.19 -22.15 7.84
N VAL A 155 -28.54 -21.67 8.90
CA VAL A 155 -27.34 -20.83 8.76
C VAL A 155 -26.16 -21.72 8.36
N PRO A 156 -25.40 -21.37 7.31
CA PRO A 156 -24.16 -22.07 6.95
C PRO A 156 -23.18 -22.11 8.13
N GLU A 157 -22.41 -23.20 8.26
CA GLU A 157 -21.35 -23.29 9.27
C GLU A 157 -20.07 -22.63 8.74
N GLY A 158 -19.71 -22.96 7.52
CA GLY A 158 -18.60 -22.43 6.76
C GLY A 158 -18.99 -21.41 5.69
N MET A 159 -17.97 -20.71 5.23
CA MET A 159 -17.95 -19.86 4.05
C MET A 159 -16.52 -19.80 3.51
N HIS A 160 -16.34 -19.63 2.20
CA HIS A 160 -15.05 -19.87 1.56
C HIS A 160 -14.61 -18.73 0.64
N VAL A 161 -13.31 -18.43 0.67
CA VAL A 161 -12.66 -17.59 -0.34
C VAL A 161 -11.77 -18.47 -1.20
N VAL A 162 -12.00 -18.46 -2.50
CA VAL A 162 -11.12 -19.07 -3.49
C VAL A 162 -10.15 -17.98 -3.95
N LEU A 163 -8.88 -18.15 -3.62
CA LEU A 163 -7.83 -17.16 -3.82
C LEU A 163 -7.22 -17.24 -5.22
N GLY A 164 -6.49 -16.21 -5.62
CA GLY A 164 -5.86 -16.12 -6.95
C GLY A 164 -4.93 -17.29 -7.31
N ASP A 165 -4.34 -17.97 -6.33
CA ASP A 165 -3.53 -19.18 -6.47
C ASP A 165 -4.37 -20.48 -6.46
N SER A 166 -5.70 -20.35 -6.49
CA SER A 166 -6.71 -21.42 -6.36
C SER A 166 -6.77 -22.11 -4.99
N LYS A 167 -6.07 -21.60 -3.97
CA LYS A 167 -6.23 -22.08 -2.60
C LYS A 167 -7.61 -21.69 -2.07
N VAL A 168 -8.27 -22.61 -1.36
CA VAL A 168 -9.54 -22.35 -0.68
C VAL A 168 -9.27 -22.06 0.79
N GLU A 169 -9.60 -20.86 1.25
CA GLU A 169 -9.60 -20.51 2.66
C GLU A 169 -11.02 -20.55 3.20
N SER A 170 -11.21 -21.27 4.31
CA SER A 170 -12.52 -21.53 4.91
C SER A 170 -12.65 -20.84 6.26
N PHE A 171 -13.81 -20.25 6.51
CA PHE A 171 -14.09 -19.44 7.68
C PHE A 171 -15.39 -19.88 8.32
N ALA A 172 -15.44 -19.96 9.66
CA ALA A 172 -16.69 -20.21 10.36
C ALA A 172 -17.56 -18.96 10.38
N VAL A 173 -18.77 -19.03 9.84
CA VAL A 173 -19.72 -17.89 9.76
C VAL A 173 -19.97 -17.29 11.14
N ALA A 174 -20.08 -18.13 12.17
CA ALA A 174 -20.35 -17.74 13.55
C ALA A 174 -19.31 -16.74 14.12
N CYS A 175 -18.06 -16.79 13.64
CA CYS A 175 -16.98 -15.90 14.11
C CYS A 175 -17.15 -14.46 13.61
N TYR A 176 -17.87 -14.23 12.50
CA TYR A 176 -17.91 -12.94 11.80
C TYR A 176 -19.32 -12.33 11.71
N ILE A 177 -20.36 -13.17 11.73
CA ILE A 177 -21.73 -12.76 11.42
C ILE A 177 -22.29 -11.70 12.37
N ALA A 178 -21.87 -11.70 13.64
CA ALA A 178 -22.30 -10.70 14.63
C ALA A 178 -21.81 -9.29 14.26
N TYR A 179 -20.55 -9.16 13.83
CA TYR A 179 -19.99 -7.90 13.37
C TYR A 179 -20.67 -7.44 12.07
N PHE A 180 -20.86 -8.35 11.11
CA PHE A 180 -21.60 -8.05 9.88
C PHE A 180 -23.01 -7.51 10.18
N ARG A 181 -23.77 -8.17 11.07
CA ARG A 181 -25.11 -7.72 11.48
C ARG A 181 -25.10 -6.33 12.10
N LYS A 182 -24.09 -6.01 12.92
CA LYS A 182 -23.90 -4.66 13.45
C LYS A 182 -23.73 -3.64 12.32
N VAL A 183 -22.83 -3.90 11.36
CA VAL A 183 -22.58 -2.99 10.23
C VAL A 183 -23.84 -2.83 9.37
N ARG A 184 -24.55 -3.93 9.09
CA ARG A 184 -25.83 -3.89 8.37
C ARG A 184 -26.88 -3.04 9.09
N ASN A 185 -27.00 -3.21 10.41
CA ASN A 185 -27.93 -2.41 11.21
C ASN A 185 -27.50 -0.94 11.28
N ASP A 186 -26.20 -0.64 11.28
CA ASP A 186 -25.68 0.73 11.18
C ASP A 186 -26.03 1.35 9.81
N PHE A 187 -25.93 0.58 8.73
CA PHE A 187 -26.34 0.99 7.38
C PHE A 187 -27.84 1.31 7.30
N LEU A 188 -28.69 0.39 7.79
CA LEU A 188 -30.15 0.60 7.80
C LEU A 188 -30.53 1.83 8.65
N ARG A 189 -29.88 2.01 9.79
CA ARG A 189 -30.10 3.19 10.67
C ARG A 189 -29.66 4.50 10.03
N ALA A 190 -28.63 4.49 9.19
CA ALA A 190 -28.20 5.68 8.46
C ALA A 190 -29.25 6.15 7.44
N GLY A 191 -30.05 5.22 6.91
CA GLY A 191 -31.13 5.51 5.96
C GLY A 191 -30.64 5.96 4.58
N PRO A 192 -31.56 6.24 3.64
CA PRO A 192 -31.24 6.58 2.25
C PRO A 192 -30.78 8.04 2.04
N ALA A 193 -30.76 8.85 3.10
CA ALA A 193 -30.39 10.26 3.04
C ALA A 193 -29.94 10.75 4.42
N PRO A 194 -28.79 10.29 4.95
CA PRO A 194 -28.16 10.99 6.05
C PRO A 194 -27.85 12.42 5.56
N THR A 195 -28.70 13.37 5.93
CA THR A 195 -28.52 14.79 5.62
C THR A 195 -27.18 15.24 6.20
N GLY A 196 -26.34 15.85 5.37
CA GLY A 196 -25.07 16.44 5.83
C GLY A 196 -23.85 15.50 5.83
N THR A 197 -23.81 14.46 5.01
CA THR A 197 -22.50 13.80 4.73
C THR A 197 -21.59 14.72 3.92
N TYR A 198 -20.30 14.66 4.19
CA TYR A 198 -19.27 15.47 3.52
C TYR A 198 -18.16 14.55 2.96
N PRO A 199 -17.54 14.87 1.81
CA PRO A 199 -16.47 14.09 1.18
C PRO A 199 -15.13 14.16 1.93
N GLU A 200 -15.11 13.80 3.22
CA GLU A 200 -13.87 13.60 3.98
C GLU A 200 -12.97 12.56 3.28
N PRO A 201 -11.67 12.84 3.08
CA PRO A 201 -10.77 11.89 2.42
C PRO A 201 -10.61 10.63 3.28
N VAL A 202 -10.70 9.48 2.60
CA VAL A 202 -10.53 8.13 3.15
C VAL A 202 -9.66 7.30 2.21
N GLU A 203 -9.17 6.14 2.66
CA GLU A 203 -8.30 5.27 1.84
C GLU A 203 -8.94 4.87 0.49
N LEU A 204 -10.25 4.60 0.50
CA LEU A 204 -11.00 4.24 -0.71
C LEU A 204 -10.92 5.32 -1.81
N CYS A 205 -10.67 6.59 -1.46
CA CYS A 205 -10.58 7.68 -2.44
C CYS A 205 -9.56 7.41 -3.56
N ARG A 206 -8.53 6.58 -3.32
CA ARG A 206 -7.50 6.23 -4.32
C ARG A 206 -8.06 5.51 -5.55
N VAL A 207 -9.15 4.75 -5.39
CA VAL A 207 -9.77 3.93 -6.44
C VAL A 207 -11.25 4.27 -6.66
N CYS A 208 -11.75 5.30 -5.98
CA CYS A 208 -13.16 5.65 -6.02
C CYS A 208 -13.51 6.45 -7.28
N THR A 209 -14.49 5.99 -8.05
CA THR A 209 -14.99 6.70 -9.26
C THR A 209 -15.53 8.11 -8.96
N TRP A 210 -16.02 8.35 -7.74
CA TRP A 210 -16.51 9.66 -7.30
C TRP A 210 -15.41 10.62 -6.86
N PHE A 211 -14.14 10.21 -6.86
CA PHE A 211 -13.03 11.01 -6.35
C PHE A 211 -13.01 12.41 -6.94
N SER A 212 -13.14 12.57 -8.26
CA SER A 212 -13.09 13.87 -8.93
C SER A 212 -14.20 14.82 -8.48
N VAL A 213 -15.41 14.29 -8.24
CA VAL A 213 -16.55 15.08 -7.73
C VAL A 213 -16.29 15.52 -6.30
N CYS A 214 -15.92 14.57 -5.44
CA CYS A 214 -15.58 14.81 -4.04
C CYS A 214 -14.42 15.80 -3.89
N ASP A 215 -13.40 15.66 -4.74
CA ASP A 215 -12.20 16.49 -4.73
C ASP A 215 -12.51 17.92 -5.18
N LYS A 216 -13.26 18.07 -6.27
CA LYS A 216 -13.76 19.37 -6.72
C LYS A 216 -14.57 20.07 -5.63
N GLN A 217 -15.44 19.33 -4.94
CA GLN A 217 -16.21 19.89 -3.82
C GLN A 217 -15.27 20.38 -2.71
N ARG A 218 -14.32 19.56 -2.26
CA ARG A 218 -13.34 19.97 -1.22
C ARG A 218 -12.56 21.23 -1.58
N HIS A 219 -12.16 21.36 -2.85
CA HIS A 219 -11.46 22.55 -3.34
C HIS A 219 -12.38 23.79 -3.40
N THR A 220 -13.63 23.59 -3.82
CA THR A 220 -14.64 24.67 -3.88
C THR A 220 -14.95 25.20 -2.48
N ASP A 221 -15.09 24.28 -1.52
CA ASP A 221 -15.42 24.59 -0.12
C ASP A 221 -14.19 25.05 0.69
N ASP A 222 -13.02 25.15 0.05
CA ASP A 222 -11.72 25.46 0.68
C ASP A 222 -11.43 24.60 1.92
N HIS A 223 -11.77 23.32 1.84
CA HIS A 223 -11.85 22.45 3.00
C HIS A 223 -10.48 22.26 3.68
N LEU A 224 -10.50 22.15 5.01
CA LEU A 224 -9.28 21.94 5.80
C LEU A 224 -8.44 20.74 5.34
N SER A 225 -9.02 19.70 4.75
CA SER A 225 -8.26 18.53 4.27
C SER A 225 -7.23 18.83 3.18
N LEU A 226 -7.27 20.03 2.58
CA LEU A 226 -6.26 20.50 1.63
C LEU A 226 -4.96 20.94 2.34
N VAL A 227 -5.00 21.20 3.65
CA VAL A 227 -3.83 21.58 4.43
C VAL A 227 -2.92 20.36 4.60
N ALA A 228 -1.69 20.44 4.09
CA ALA A 228 -0.78 19.30 4.14
C ALA A 228 -0.50 18.86 5.58
N GLY A 229 -0.55 17.55 5.84
CA GLY A 229 -0.26 16.97 7.15
C GLY A 229 -1.34 17.21 8.22
N ILE A 230 -2.48 17.83 7.90
CA ILE A 230 -3.56 17.99 8.88
C ILE A 230 -4.31 16.68 9.12
N THR A 231 -4.43 16.29 10.38
CA THR A 231 -5.12 15.04 10.73
C THR A 231 -6.63 15.23 10.77
N ARG A 232 -7.38 14.13 10.61
CA ARG A 232 -8.86 14.14 10.74
C ARG A 232 -9.32 14.65 12.10
N ASN A 233 -8.60 14.31 13.17
CA ASN A 233 -8.92 14.79 14.51
C ASN A 233 -8.73 16.32 14.61
N GLN A 234 -7.60 16.85 14.13
CA GLN A 234 -7.37 18.31 14.10
C GLN A 234 -8.46 19.05 13.33
N ARG A 235 -8.85 18.56 12.14
CA ARG A 235 -9.97 19.14 11.36
C ARG A 235 -11.26 19.18 12.18
N LYS A 236 -11.61 18.07 12.83
CA LYS A 236 -12.82 17.99 13.68
C LYS A 236 -12.81 19.03 14.81
N GLN A 237 -11.67 19.22 15.48
CA GLN A 237 -11.57 20.20 16.57
C GLN A 237 -11.59 21.65 16.07
N LEU A 238 -10.99 21.93 14.90
CA LEU A 238 -11.06 23.25 14.25
C LEU A 238 -12.48 23.60 13.83
N VAL A 239 -13.20 22.65 13.21
CA VAL A 239 -14.61 22.82 12.80
C VAL A 239 -15.49 23.10 14.02
N ALA A 240 -15.24 22.42 15.16
CA ALA A 240 -15.95 22.69 16.42
C ALA A 240 -15.71 24.10 16.99
N ARG A 241 -14.67 24.81 16.51
CA ARG A 241 -14.37 26.22 16.81
C ARG A 241 -14.73 27.16 15.65
N ASN A 242 -15.57 26.71 14.71
CA ASN A 242 -15.96 27.45 13.50
C ASN A 242 -14.81 27.83 12.57
N ILE A 243 -13.69 27.11 12.62
CA ILE A 243 -12.60 27.22 11.64
C ILE A 243 -12.79 26.07 10.64
N GLN A 244 -13.38 26.36 9.49
CA GLN A 244 -13.83 25.33 8.54
C GLN A 244 -13.03 25.28 7.24
N THR A 245 -12.26 26.34 6.95
CA THR A 245 -11.53 26.47 5.68
C THR A 245 -10.02 26.61 5.89
N LEU A 246 -9.26 26.28 4.84
CA LEU A 246 -7.81 26.52 4.78
C LEU A 246 -7.51 28.02 4.94
N GLU A 247 -8.30 28.90 4.31
CA GLU A 247 -8.15 30.35 4.46
C GLU A 247 -8.39 30.81 5.90
N ALA A 248 -9.43 30.31 6.57
CA ALA A 248 -9.71 30.66 7.96
C ALA A 248 -8.58 30.18 8.88
N LEU A 249 -8.02 28.99 8.63
CA LEU A 249 -6.87 28.50 9.39
C LEU A 249 -5.60 29.33 9.10
N GLY A 250 -5.33 29.67 7.85
CA GLY A 250 -4.12 30.42 7.46
C GLY A 250 -4.13 31.92 7.80
N THR A 251 -5.27 32.45 8.25
CA THR A 251 -5.44 33.84 8.72
C THR A 251 -5.72 33.93 10.23
N LEU A 252 -5.72 32.78 10.91
CA LEU A 252 -6.03 32.69 12.33
C LEU A 252 -4.99 33.42 13.17
N LYS A 253 -5.43 34.33 14.03
CA LYS A 253 -4.53 35.01 14.98
C LYS A 253 -4.11 34.04 16.07
N LEU A 254 -2.80 33.84 16.21
CA LEU A 254 -2.19 33.05 17.29
C LEU A 254 -1.70 33.97 18.43
N PRO A 255 -1.76 33.53 19.71
CA PRO A 255 -2.33 32.26 20.17
C PRO A 255 -3.87 32.29 20.18
N VAL A 256 -4.50 31.12 20.00
CA VAL A 256 -5.96 30.98 20.12
C VAL A 256 -6.33 30.79 21.60
N LEU A 257 -7.21 31.66 22.11
CA LEU A 257 -7.73 31.58 23.48
C LEU A 257 -9.26 31.45 23.47
N PRO A 258 -9.85 30.46 24.19
CA PRO A 258 -9.16 29.37 24.91
C PRO A 258 -8.50 28.37 23.95
N LYS A 259 -7.51 27.62 24.44
CA LYS A 259 -6.81 26.58 23.65
C LYS A 259 -7.81 25.63 22.97
N ILE A 260 -7.48 25.14 21.79
CA ILE A 260 -8.31 24.16 21.07
C ILE A 260 -8.03 22.77 21.65
N ASP A 261 -9.06 22.12 22.19
CA ASP A 261 -8.90 20.82 22.82
C ASP A 261 -8.32 19.80 21.84
N ARG A 262 -7.43 18.94 22.33
CA ARG A 262 -6.78 17.87 21.56
C ARG A 262 -5.94 18.34 20.35
N ILE A 263 -5.56 19.62 20.32
CA ILE A 263 -4.51 20.14 19.45
C ILE A 263 -3.45 20.80 20.32
N GLY A 264 -2.24 20.22 20.33
CA GLY A 264 -1.08 20.83 21.00
C GLY A 264 -0.68 22.14 20.33
N GLU A 265 -0.04 23.04 21.10
CA GLU A 265 0.31 24.39 20.63
C GLU A 265 1.26 24.36 19.43
N ALA A 266 2.32 23.55 19.49
CA ALA A 266 3.24 23.35 18.36
C ALA A 266 2.54 22.75 17.12
N ALA A 267 1.60 21.83 17.32
CA ALA A 267 0.82 21.26 16.23
C ALA A 267 -0.10 22.29 15.58
N LEU A 268 -0.73 23.17 16.37
CA LEU A 268 -1.56 24.27 15.87
C LEU A 268 -0.72 25.27 15.06
N VAL A 269 0.44 25.67 15.58
CA VAL A 269 1.39 26.57 14.87
C VAL A 269 1.82 25.95 13.54
N ARG A 270 2.11 24.64 13.51
CA ARG A 270 2.51 23.92 12.30
C ARG A 270 1.41 23.92 11.23
N ILE A 271 0.19 23.49 11.56
CA ILE A 271 -0.91 23.44 10.59
C ILE A 271 -1.39 24.85 10.18
N HIS A 272 -1.29 25.83 11.08
CA HIS A 272 -1.50 27.24 10.77
C HIS A 272 -0.49 27.72 9.73
N GLY A 273 0.81 27.51 9.98
CA GLY A 273 1.87 27.93 9.06
C GLY A 273 1.77 27.26 7.69
N GLN A 274 1.38 25.98 7.67
CA GLN A 274 1.09 25.25 6.44
C GLN A 274 -0.09 25.85 5.67
N ALA A 275 -1.22 26.11 6.33
CA ALA A 275 -2.38 26.75 5.72
C ALA A 275 -2.06 28.17 5.23
N HIS A 276 -1.29 28.93 6.00
CA HIS A 276 -0.85 30.28 5.67
C HIS A 276 -0.01 30.29 4.38
N LEU A 277 1.00 29.43 4.29
CA LEU A 277 1.86 29.34 3.11
C LEU A 277 1.10 28.84 1.87
N GLN A 278 0.23 27.84 2.04
CA GLN A 278 -0.63 27.36 0.95
C GLN A 278 -1.58 28.44 0.41
N ARG A 279 -2.17 29.23 1.31
CA ARG A 279 -3.00 30.38 0.95
C ARG A 279 -2.20 31.42 0.16
N ASN A 280 -1.00 31.77 0.63
CA ASN A 280 -0.16 32.76 -0.05
C ASN A 280 0.27 32.27 -1.44
N GLY A 281 0.67 31.00 -1.58
CA GLY A 281 1.01 30.41 -2.88
C GLY A 281 -0.19 30.42 -3.86
N ARG A 282 -1.39 30.12 -3.36
CA ARG A 282 -2.62 30.22 -4.15
C ARG A 282 -2.89 31.66 -4.61
N ASN A 283 -2.75 32.64 -3.71
CA ASN A 283 -2.96 34.06 -4.02
C ASN A 283 -1.93 34.61 -5.02
N GLU A 284 -0.69 34.14 -4.95
CA GLU A 284 0.38 34.51 -5.88
C GLU A 284 0.32 33.75 -7.21
N GLY A 285 -0.53 32.72 -7.31
CA GLY A 285 -0.65 31.87 -8.50
C GLY A 285 0.62 31.06 -8.81
N LYS A 286 1.49 30.84 -7.82
CA LYS A 286 2.74 30.08 -7.98
C LYS A 286 3.07 29.30 -6.72
N MET A 287 3.84 28.23 -6.89
CA MET A 287 4.35 27.46 -5.76
C MET A 287 5.43 28.26 -5.02
N ILE A 288 5.27 28.41 -3.71
CA ILE A 288 6.21 29.09 -2.82
C ILE A 288 6.66 28.15 -1.71
N TYR A 289 7.79 28.48 -1.10
CA TYR A 289 8.34 27.75 0.04
C TYR A 289 9.03 28.70 1.01
N GLU A 290 9.18 28.27 2.25
CA GLU A 290 9.96 28.93 3.29
C GLU A 290 10.90 27.91 3.96
N ILE A 291 12.05 28.37 4.42
CA ILE A 291 12.99 27.53 5.18
C ILE A 291 12.53 27.48 6.63
N LEU A 292 12.58 26.30 7.24
CA LEU A 292 12.25 26.13 8.65
C LEU A 292 13.45 26.54 9.51
N GLU A 293 13.19 27.44 10.46
CA GLU A 293 14.17 27.89 11.46
C GLU A 293 13.69 27.57 12.89
N PRO A 294 14.60 27.28 13.83
CA PRO A 294 16.04 27.17 13.65
C PRO A 294 16.46 25.89 12.91
N ILE A 295 17.63 25.91 12.26
CA ILE A 295 18.22 24.71 11.67
C ILE A 295 18.80 23.86 12.81
N GLU A 296 18.17 22.71 13.06
CA GLU A 296 18.60 21.73 14.05
C GLU A 296 19.71 20.82 13.49
N GLU A 297 20.59 20.34 14.37
CA GLU A 297 21.61 19.35 14.00
C GLU A 297 20.95 18.04 13.57
N GLU A 298 21.57 17.35 12.61
CA GLU A 298 21.12 16.06 12.06
C GLU A 298 19.70 16.04 11.46
N LYS A 299 19.07 17.21 11.29
CA LYS A 299 17.72 17.36 10.70
C LYS A 299 17.75 18.27 9.47
N GLY A 300 16.78 18.06 8.57
CA GLY A 300 16.60 18.91 7.39
C GLY A 300 17.89 19.07 6.58
N PHE A 301 18.32 20.32 6.35
CA PHE A 301 19.57 20.59 5.63
C PHE A 301 20.84 20.05 6.32
N ALA A 302 20.84 19.87 7.63
CA ALA A 302 21.96 19.29 8.36
C ALA A 302 22.02 17.76 8.24
N ALA A 303 20.94 17.12 7.79
CA ALA A 303 20.89 15.69 7.49
C ALA A 303 21.35 15.36 6.06
N LEU A 304 21.63 16.36 5.22
CA LEU A 304 22.00 16.17 3.83
C LEU A 304 23.53 16.03 3.68
N PRO A 305 24.05 14.87 3.25
CA PRO A 305 25.48 14.66 3.09
C PRO A 305 26.03 15.39 1.85
N THR A 306 27.35 15.51 1.78
CA THR A 306 28.01 16.08 0.60
C THR A 306 27.75 15.17 -0.61
N PRO A 307 27.31 15.72 -1.76
CA PRO A 307 27.14 14.93 -2.97
C PRO A 307 28.41 14.20 -3.40
N SER A 308 28.27 12.93 -3.77
CA SER A 308 29.34 12.11 -4.32
C SER A 308 29.04 11.72 -5.76
N PRO A 309 30.05 11.65 -6.66
CA PRO A 309 29.90 10.99 -7.95
C PRO A 309 29.53 9.50 -7.84
N GLY A 310 29.70 8.92 -6.65
CA GLY A 310 29.25 7.57 -6.33
C GLY A 310 27.75 7.47 -6.05
N ASP A 311 27.01 8.56 -5.89
CA ASP A 311 25.62 8.49 -5.42
C ASP A 311 24.69 7.66 -6.31
N VAL A 312 23.68 7.06 -5.68
CA VAL A 312 22.62 6.27 -6.33
C VAL A 312 21.26 6.76 -5.86
N PHE A 313 20.30 6.84 -6.78
CA PHE A 313 18.89 7.11 -6.48
C PHE A 313 18.11 5.84 -6.74
N LEU A 314 17.36 5.42 -5.72
CA LEU A 314 16.70 4.13 -5.65
C LEU A 314 15.18 4.31 -5.60
N ASP A 315 14.48 3.49 -6.37
CA ASP A 315 13.03 3.36 -6.34
C ASP A 315 12.63 1.90 -6.57
N PHE A 316 11.64 1.42 -5.83
CA PHE A 316 11.11 0.06 -5.95
C PHE A 316 9.66 0.08 -6.39
N GLU A 317 9.30 -0.87 -7.25
CA GLU A 317 7.91 -1.22 -7.50
C GLU A 317 7.67 -2.66 -7.04
N GLY A 318 6.62 -2.86 -6.25
CA GLY A 318 6.30 -4.14 -5.65
C GLY A 318 4.82 -4.38 -5.48
N ASP A 319 4.48 -5.66 -5.30
CA ASP A 319 3.14 -6.10 -4.91
C ASP A 319 3.27 -7.00 -3.67
N GLU A 320 2.70 -6.55 -2.56
CA GLU A 320 2.76 -7.23 -1.25
C GLU A 320 2.03 -8.58 -1.22
N PHE A 321 1.15 -8.84 -2.20
CA PHE A 321 0.32 -10.03 -2.28
C PHE A 321 0.78 -11.00 -3.37
N ALA A 322 1.69 -10.59 -4.26
CA ALA A 322 2.27 -11.46 -5.27
C ALA A 322 2.97 -12.66 -4.63
N PHE A 323 2.76 -13.86 -5.19
CA PHE A 323 3.34 -15.12 -4.70
C PHE A 323 3.05 -15.48 -3.22
N GLY A 324 2.07 -14.83 -2.58
CA GLY A 324 1.68 -15.06 -1.19
C GLY A 324 2.61 -14.43 -0.15
N THR A 325 3.84 -14.07 -0.52
CA THR A 325 4.84 -13.43 0.35
C THR A 325 5.16 -11.97 -0.05
N GLY A 326 4.62 -11.52 -1.18
CA GLY A 326 4.96 -10.28 -1.85
C GLY A 326 6.28 -10.37 -2.62
N VAL A 327 6.40 -9.55 -3.68
CA VAL A 327 7.62 -9.41 -4.49
C VAL A 327 7.80 -7.95 -4.93
N GLU A 328 9.02 -7.42 -4.78
CA GLU A 328 9.52 -6.24 -5.49
C GLU A 328 9.86 -6.66 -6.92
N TYR A 329 8.98 -6.36 -7.86
CA TYR A 329 9.11 -6.83 -9.23
C TYR A 329 10.02 -5.95 -10.08
N LEU A 330 10.27 -4.71 -9.67
CA LEU A 330 11.23 -3.81 -10.32
C LEU A 330 12.04 -3.06 -9.27
N LEU A 331 13.36 -3.24 -9.34
CA LEU A 331 14.35 -2.41 -8.66
C LEU A 331 14.94 -1.44 -9.68
N GLY A 332 14.68 -0.15 -9.50
CA GLY A 332 15.26 0.91 -10.30
C GLY A 332 16.44 1.56 -9.59
N SER A 333 17.62 1.58 -10.24
CA SER A 333 18.77 2.30 -9.71
C SER A 333 19.31 3.30 -10.73
N LEU A 334 19.34 4.57 -10.35
CA LEU A 334 19.94 5.64 -11.14
C LEU A 334 21.29 6.00 -10.54
N MET A 335 22.36 5.68 -11.24
CA MET A 335 23.73 5.91 -10.79
C MET A 335 24.21 7.26 -11.31
N ASP A 336 24.63 8.14 -10.40
CA ASP A 336 25.31 9.36 -10.82
C ASP A 336 26.67 9.00 -11.45
N ALA A 337 27.13 9.86 -12.34
CA ALA A 337 28.42 9.70 -12.99
C ALA A 337 29.08 11.07 -13.11
N SER A 338 30.33 11.18 -12.63
CA SER A 338 31.08 12.44 -12.68
C SER A 338 31.09 13.02 -14.11
N GLY A 339 30.40 14.15 -14.31
CA GLY A 339 30.37 14.89 -15.57
C GLY A 339 29.71 14.16 -16.75
N LYS A 340 28.92 13.10 -16.52
CA LYS A 340 28.16 12.38 -17.55
C LYS A 340 26.68 12.30 -17.17
N ASP A 341 25.84 11.97 -18.14
CA ASP A 341 24.44 11.67 -17.87
C ASP A 341 24.34 10.47 -16.90
N PRO A 342 23.39 10.52 -15.94
CA PRO A 342 23.20 9.41 -15.01
C PRO A 342 22.74 8.16 -15.76
N VAL A 343 23.17 7.00 -15.27
CA VAL A 343 22.83 5.70 -15.88
C VAL A 343 21.72 5.06 -15.07
N TYR A 344 20.56 4.86 -15.69
CA TYR A 344 19.45 4.12 -15.11
C TYR A 344 19.58 2.63 -15.43
N GLU A 345 19.45 1.79 -14.41
CA GLU A 345 19.49 0.34 -14.53
C GLU A 345 18.26 -0.27 -13.87
N PRO A 346 17.35 -0.86 -14.66
CA PRO A 346 16.21 -1.63 -14.17
C PRO A 346 16.62 -3.08 -13.90
N GLN A 347 16.19 -3.63 -12.78
CA GLN A 347 16.31 -5.05 -12.47
C GLN A 347 14.91 -5.63 -12.22
N TRP A 348 14.41 -6.38 -13.19
CA TRP A 348 13.11 -7.02 -13.15
C TRP A 348 13.17 -8.39 -12.48
N SER A 349 12.19 -8.68 -11.62
CA SER A 349 12.07 -9.94 -10.90
C SER A 349 10.64 -10.46 -11.01
N PHE A 350 10.45 -11.60 -11.67
CA PHE A 350 9.12 -12.17 -11.89
C PHE A 350 8.73 -13.29 -10.93
N GLU A 351 9.65 -13.67 -10.04
CA GLU A 351 9.46 -14.74 -9.07
C GLU A 351 10.39 -14.50 -7.86
N PRO A 352 10.09 -15.06 -6.68
CA PRO A 352 10.90 -14.86 -5.47
C PRO A 352 12.38 -15.25 -5.63
N VAL A 353 12.68 -16.26 -6.47
CA VAL A 353 14.06 -16.70 -6.74
C VAL A 353 14.83 -15.62 -7.53
N ALA A 354 14.20 -15.05 -8.55
CA ALA A 354 14.79 -13.95 -9.33
C ALA A 354 14.93 -12.68 -8.47
N GLU A 355 13.95 -12.39 -7.61
CA GLU A 355 14.00 -11.27 -6.65
C GLU A 355 15.20 -11.38 -5.72
N LYS A 356 15.43 -12.58 -5.16
CA LYS A 356 16.60 -12.86 -4.32
C LYS A 356 17.90 -12.57 -5.07
N GLN A 357 18.06 -13.08 -6.29
CA GLN A 357 19.28 -12.89 -7.09
C GLN A 357 19.51 -11.42 -7.46
N ALA A 358 18.44 -10.71 -7.85
CA ALA A 358 18.51 -9.28 -8.15
C ALA A 358 18.94 -8.48 -6.93
N PHE A 359 18.38 -8.80 -5.75
CA PHE A 359 18.73 -8.17 -4.48
C PHE A 359 20.19 -8.42 -4.07
N GLU A 360 20.68 -9.66 -4.15
CA GLU A 360 22.09 -10.00 -3.87
C GLU A 360 23.04 -9.24 -4.81
N GLY A 361 22.71 -9.21 -6.10
CA GLY A 361 23.46 -8.47 -7.12
C GLY A 361 23.49 -6.96 -6.83
N PHE A 362 22.34 -6.39 -6.47
CA PHE A 362 22.22 -4.98 -6.10
C PHE A 362 23.10 -4.63 -4.89
N ILE A 363 22.97 -5.36 -3.78
CA ILE A 363 23.74 -5.08 -2.55
C ILE A 363 25.25 -5.23 -2.80
N THR A 364 25.66 -6.27 -3.53
CA THR A 364 27.07 -6.48 -3.92
C THR A 364 27.60 -5.29 -4.70
N LYS A 365 26.80 -4.76 -5.63
CA LYS A 365 27.16 -3.59 -6.41
C LYS A 365 27.25 -2.31 -5.58
N MET A 366 26.32 -2.11 -4.63
CA MET A 366 26.36 -0.95 -3.73
C MET A 366 27.61 -0.98 -2.83
N LEU A 367 27.96 -2.15 -2.28
CA LEU A 367 29.20 -2.31 -1.52
C LEU A 367 30.45 -2.02 -2.35
N GLY A 368 30.52 -2.58 -3.57
CA GLY A 368 31.63 -2.32 -4.49
C GLY A 368 31.74 -0.85 -4.92
N ARG A 369 30.60 -0.14 -4.95
CA ARG A 369 30.55 1.30 -5.22
C ARG A 369 31.02 2.11 -4.03
N TRP A 370 30.59 1.76 -2.81
CA TRP A 370 31.06 2.39 -1.57
C TRP A 370 32.58 2.23 -1.37
N SER A 371 33.16 1.08 -1.73
CA SER A 371 34.62 0.91 -1.70
C SER A 371 35.38 1.85 -2.65
N LYS A 372 34.75 2.29 -3.75
CA LYS A 372 35.35 3.22 -4.72
C LYS A 372 35.08 4.69 -4.37
N PHE A 373 33.95 4.95 -3.72
CA PHE A 373 33.49 6.28 -3.34
C PHE A 373 33.14 6.28 -1.85
N PRO A 374 34.08 6.61 -0.95
CA PRO A 374 33.85 6.54 0.50
C PRO A 374 32.74 7.47 1.03
N ASP A 375 32.42 8.51 0.27
CA ASP A 375 31.36 9.50 0.51
C ASP A 375 30.03 9.17 -0.18
N PHE A 376 29.89 7.95 -0.69
CA PHE A 376 28.70 7.41 -1.37
C PHE A 376 27.45 7.38 -0.50
N HIS A 377 26.32 7.79 -1.06
CA HIS A 377 24.99 7.60 -0.47
C HIS A 377 23.97 7.01 -1.44
N ILE A 378 22.97 6.32 -0.89
CA ILE A 378 21.77 5.84 -1.58
C ILE A 378 20.60 6.75 -1.16
N TYR A 379 20.12 7.55 -2.08
CA TYR A 379 18.97 8.42 -1.87
C TYR A 379 17.69 7.71 -2.27
N HIS A 380 16.66 7.90 -1.47
CA HIS A 380 15.29 7.44 -1.75
C HIS A 380 14.29 8.48 -1.25
N TYR A 381 13.02 8.32 -1.58
CA TYR A 381 11.98 9.28 -1.22
C TYR A 381 10.90 8.62 -0.36
N ALA A 382 10.93 8.91 0.95
CA ALA A 382 10.09 8.29 1.97
C ALA A 382 10.59 6.88 2.38
N PRO A 383 10.05 6.25 3.43
CA PRO A 383 10.70 5.11 4.07
C PRO A 383 10.46 3.76 3.38
N TYR A 384 9.75 3.72 2.25
CA TYR A 384 9.36 2.47 1.60
C TYR A 384 10.58 1.66 1.16
N GLU A 385 11.54 2.27 0.47
CA GLU A 385 12.67 1.57 -0.13
C GLU A 385 13.59 0.96 0.94
N GLN A 386 13.86 1.71 2.01
CA GLN A 386 14.64 1.22 3.14
C GLN A 386 13.92 0.07 3.86
N THR A 387 12.59 0.18 4.02
CA THR A 387 11.75 -0.90 4.57
C THR A 387 11.77 -2.13 3.67
N ALA A 388 11.69 -1.94 2.34
CA ALA A 388 11.75 -3.01 1.36
C ALA A 388 13.10 -3.74 1.41
N ILE A 389 14.22 -3.02 1.50
CA ILE A 389 15.57 -3.62 1.64
C ILE A 389 15.67 -4.46 2.92
N LYS A 390 15.22 -3.92 4.06
CA LYS A 390 15.20 -4.65 5.34
C LYS A 390 14.34 -5.91 5.23
N ARG A 391 13.16 -5.78 4.62
CA ARG A 391 12.21 -6.88 4.35
C ARG A 391 12.82 -7.94 3.44
N LEU A 392 13.50 -7.57 2.36
CA LEU A 392 14.15 -8.49 1.43
C LEU A 392 15.29 -9.25 2.09
N ALA A 393 16.14 -8.56 2.87
CA ALA A 393 17.21 -9.19 3.62
C ALA A 393 16.68 -10.22 4.65
N GLY A 394 15.61 -9.86 5.37
CA GLY A 394 14.95 -10.75 6.32
C GLY A 394 14.26 -11.94 5.64
N ARG A 395 13.40 -11.67 4.64
CA ARG A 395 12.60 -12.67 3.91
C ARG A 395 13.47 -13.71 3.22
N HIS A 396 14.51 -13.26 2.50
CA HIS A 396 15.40 -14.16 1.76
C HIS A 396 16.55 -14.71 2.60
N GLY A 397 16.79 -14.14 3.78
CA GLY A 397 17.89 -14.52 4.66
C GLY A 397 19.27 -14.25 4.09
N VAL A 398 19.40 -13.27 3.19
CA VAL A 398 20.64 -12.91 2.48
C VAL A 398 21.00 -11.45 2.68
N CYS A 399 22.28 -11.12 2.51
CA CYS A 399 22.80 -9.77 2.62
C CYS A 399 22.51 -9.04 3.95
N VAL A 400 22.05 -9.74 4.99
CA VAL A 400 21.63 -9.15 6.28
C VAL A 400 22.74 -8.27 6.87
N ASP A 401 23.98 -8.75 6.86
CA ASP A 401 25.12 -8.03 7.44
C ASP A 401 25.60 -6.88 6.57
N ALA A 402 25.53 -7.05 5.26
CA ALA A 402 25.82 -5.98 4.31
C ALA A 402 24.81 -4.82 4.45
N VAL A 403 23.52 -5.14 4.49
CA VAL A 403 22.44 -4.15 4.69
C VAL A 403 22.61 -3.46 6.04
N ASP A 404 22.82 -4.21 7.09
CA ASP A 404 23.02 -3.68 8.44
C ASP A 404 24.26 -2.77 8.55
N ARG A 405 25.35 -3.11 7.85
CA ARG A 405 26.53 -2.24 7.72
C ARG A 405 26.20 -0.93 7.00
N LEU A 406 25.48 -1.00 5.86
CA LEU A 406 25.06 0.19 5.12
C LEU A 406 24.13 1.10 5.97
N LEU A 407 23.23 0.50 6.74
CA LEU A 407 22.34 1.21 7.67
C LEU A 407 23.13 1.92 8.78
N ARG A 408 24.04 1.21 9.47
CA ARG A 408 24.89 1.80 10.51
C ARG A 408 25.80 2.91 9.97
N ALA A 409 26.27 2.75 8.74
CA ALA A 409 27.11 3.74 8.06
C ALA A 409 26.33 4.99 7.64
N GLY A 410 25.00 5.01 7.73
CA GLY A 410 24.19 6.15 7.31
C GLY A 410 24.14 6.34 5.79
N ILE A 411 24.33 5.27 5.02
CA ILE A 411 24.39 5.33 3.56
C ILE A 411 23.04 5.69 2.95
N PHE A 412 21.93 5.31 3.60
CA PHE A 412 20.58 5.61 3.13
C PHE A 412 20.13 7.01 3.56
N VAL A 413 19.73 7.83 2.60
CA VAL A 413 19.29 9.21 2.82
C VAL A 413 17.84 9.38 2.35
N ASP A 414 16.94 9.59 3.30
CA ASP A 414 15.53 9.87 3.03
C ASP A 414 15.31 11.36 2.65
N LEU A 415 15.13 11.62 1.37
CA LEU A 415 14.87 12.97 0.85
C LEU A 415 13.52 13.53 1.26
N TYR A 416 12.52 12.69 1.57
CA TYR A 416 11.23 13.15 2.08
C TYR A 416 11.39 13.75 3.47
N ARG A 417 12.11 13.05 4.36
CA ARG A 417 12.45 13.53 5.71
C ARG A 417 13.26 14.81 5.65
N VAL A 418 14.36 14.82 4.88
CA VAL A 418 15.20 16.02 4.68
C VAL A 418 14.35 17.19 4.22
N THR A 419 13.46 17.01 3.24
CA THR A 419 12.63 18.09 2.72
C THR A 419 11.67 18.63 3.77
N ARG A 420 10.92 17.76 4.46
CA ARG A 420 9.92 18.19 5.46
C ARG A 420 10.52 18.89 6.67
N GLN A 421 11.75 18.52 7.04
CA GLN A 421 12.47 19.12 8.16
C GLN A 421 13.23 20.39 7.73
N ALA A 422 13.60 20.54 6.46
CA ALA A 422 14.31 21.72 5.97
C ALA A 422 13.37 22.88 5.59
N LEU A 423 12.19 22.57 5.04
CA LEU A 423 11.32 23.60 4.46
C LEU A 423 9.84 23.27 4.55
N ARG A 424 9.05 24.34 4.46
CA ARG A 424 7.62 24.29 4.24
C ARG A 424 7.30 24.73 2.81
N ALA A 425 6.46 23.99 2.09
CA ALA A 425 6.06 24.33 0.72
C ALA A 425 4.54 24.51 0.62
N SER A 426 4.10 25.38 -0.29
CA SER A 426 2.69 25.68 -0.56
C SER A 426 2.01 24.55 -1.36
N VAL A 427 2.12 23.32 -0.87
CA VAL A 427 1.59 22.09 -1.48
C VAL A 427 0.56 21.44 -0.56
N GLU A 428 -0.34 20.66 -1.13
CA GLU A 428 -1.38 19.93 -0.40
C GLU A 428 -0.87 18.57 0.14
N SER A 429 0.20 18.06 -0.44
CA SER A 429 0.92 16.89 0.05
C SER A 429 2.40 16.98 -0.34
N TYR A 430 3.24 16.34 0.46
CA TYR A 430 4.67 16.21 0.21
C TYR A 430 4.97 14.92 -0.58
N SER A 431 4.12 14.53 -1.53
CA SER A 431 4.58 13.56 -2.53
C SER A 431 5.59 14.23 -3.44
N ILE A 432 6.64 13.54 -3.88
CA ILE A 432 7.67 14.10 -4.77
C ILE A 432 7.05 14.81 -5.99
N LYS A 433 6.01 14.22 -6.60
CA LYS A 433 5.19 14.75 -7.70
C LYS A 433 4.62 16.15 -7.47
N LYS A 434 4.27 16.48 -6.23
CA LYS A 434 3.74 17.79 -5.85
C LYS A 434 4.85 18.81 -5.61
N LEU A 435 6.09 18.36 -5.43
CA LEU A 435 7.27 19.22 -5.25
C LEU A 435 8.03 19.46 -6.55
N GLU A 436 7.87 18.62 -7.57
CA GLU A 436 8.50 18.73 -8.90
C GLU A 436 8.52 20.14 -9.49
N PRO A 437 7.45 20.95 -9.38
CA PRO A 437 7.46 22.33 -9.86
C PRO A 437 8.51 23.23 -9.17
N LEU A 438 8.94 22.93 -7.94
CA LEU A 438 9.97 23.72 -7.23
C LEU A 438 11.36 23.60 -7.86
N TYR A 439 11.65 22.45 -8.46
CA TYR A 439 12.93 22.14 -9.07
C TYR A 439 12.86 21.94 -10.59
N GLY A 440 11.70 22.20 -11.18
CA GLY A 440 11.51 22.24 -12.64
C GLY A 440 11.61 20.88 -13.31
N PHE A 441 11.21 19.81 -12.63
CA PHE A 441 11.22 18.47 -13.22
C PHE A 441 10.00 18.24 -14.11
N GLU A 442 10.25 17.83 -15.35
CA GLU A 442 9.23 17.42 -16.30
C GLU A 442 9.34 15.90 -16.49
N ARG A 443 8.25 15.19 -16.15
CA ARG A 443 8.17 13.75 -16.35
C ARG A 443 8.02 13.41 -17.82
N ALA A 444 8.70 12.35 -18.26
CA ALA A 444 8.52 11.80 -19.59
C ALA A 444 7.13 11.13 -19.72
N MET A 445 6.62 10.56 -18.62
CA MET A 445 5.33 9.87 -18.61
C MET A 445 4.24 10.64 -17.84
N PRO A 446 3.03 10.81 -18.43
CA PRO A 446 1.88 11.35 -17.71
C PRO A 446 1.51 10.47 -16.50
N LEU A 447 1.39 11.09 -15.32
CA LEU A 447 1.12 10.40 -14.06
C LEU A 447 -0.13 9.50 -14.08
N ARG A 448 -1.16 9.92 -14.81
CA ARG A 448 -2.39 9.14 -14.94
C ARG A 448 -2.15 7.84 -15.70
N GLU A 449 -1.43 7.90 -16.81
CA GLU A 449 -1.10 6.72 -17.64
C GLU A 449 -0.19 5.77 -16.88
N ALA A 450 0.84 6.30 -16.22
CA ALA A 450 1.72 5.50 -15.37
C ALA A 450 0.97 4.78 -14.23
N ARG A 451 0.03 5.46 -13.56
CA ARG A 451 -0.75 4.85 -12.49
C ARG A 451 -1.60 3.69 -13.00
N LEU A 452 -2.24 3.86 -14.17
CA LEU A 452 -3.03 2.82 -14.81
C LEU A 452 -2.18 1.59 -15.16
N ALA A 453 -0.96 1.82 -15.67
CA ALA A 453 -0.01 0.76 -15.98
C ALA A 453 0.44 0.00 -14.73
N LEU A 454 0.78 0.69 -13.65
CA LEU A 454 1.15 0.05 -12.38
C LEU A 454 0.03 -0.83 -11.82
N ASP A 455 -1.20 -0.31 -11.75
CA ASP A 455 -2.34 -1.05 -11.22
C ASP A 455 -2.68 -2.27 -12.10
N ALA A 456 -2.60 -2.13 -13.42
CA ALA A 456 -2.78 -3.23 -14.38
C ALA A 456 -1.69 -4.31 -14.24
N PHE A 457 -0.43 -3.90 -14.15
CA PHE A 457 0.70 -4.82 -14.02
C PHE A 457 0.66 -5.57 -12.70
N ALA A 458 0.49 -4.87 -11.57
CA ALA A 458 0.37 -5.49 -10.24
C ALA A 458 -0.72 -6.58 -10.24
N SER A 459 -1.85 -6.32 -10.91
CA SER A 459 -2.95 -7.28 -11.03
C SER A 459 -2.59 -8.53 -11.84
N ILE A 460 -1.94 -8.37 -13.01
CA ILE A 460 -1.44 -9.49 -13.83
C ILE A 460 -0.39 -10.29 -13.04
N PHE A 461 0.50 -9.57 -12.39
CA PHE A 461 1.62 -10.11 -11.63
C PHE A 461 1.15 -10.94 -10.43
N ALA A 462 0.17 -10.43 -9.67
CA ALA A 462 -0.45 -11.15 -8.57
C ALA A 462 -1.08 -12.49 -8.99
N LEU A 463 -1.51 -12.63 -10.26
CA LEU A 463 -2.06 -13.88 -10.80
C LEU A 463 -1.00 -14.89 -11.26
N GLY A 464 0.29 -14.57 -11.10
CA GLY A 464 1.39 -15.44 -11.49
C GLY A 464 1.76 -15.37 -12.97
N ALA A 465 1.16 -14.45 -13.72
CA ALA A 465 1.37 -14.27 -15.16
C ALA A 465 2.32 -13.09 -15.47
N GLY A 466 3.24 -12.76 -14.56
CA GLY A 466 4.08 -11.56 -14.66
C GLY A 466 4.87 -11.43 -15.98
N GLN A 467 5.31 -12.55 -16.56
CA GLN A 467 6.02 -12.58 -17.84
C GLN A 467 5.10 -12.47 -19.08
N GLU A 468 3.80 -12.74 -18.93
CA GLU A 468 2.81 -12.64 -20.02
C GLU A 468 2.28 -11.21 -20.21
N ALA A 469 2.71 -10.27 -19.36
CA ALA A 469 2.41 -8.85 -19.52
C ALA A 469 2.93 -8.31 -20.87
N THR A 470 2.16 -7.46 -21.52
CA THR A 470 2.58 -6.85 -22.79
C THR A 470 3.84 -6.00 -22.61
N VAL A 471 4.75 -6.03 -23.59
CA VAL A 471 5.99 -5.24 -23.61
C VAL A 471 5.74 -3.74 -23.36
N GLU A 472 4.61 -3.20 -23.82
CA GLU A 472 4.22 -1.80 -23.62
C GLU A 472 3.95 -1.47 -22.14
N LEU A 473 3.33 -2.38 -21.41
CA LEU A 473 3.04 -2.24 -19.99
C LEU A 473 4.33 -2.18 -19.16
N LEU A 474 5.26 -3.12 -19.42
CA LEU A 474 6.56 -3.17 -18.76
C LEU A 474 7.37 -1.89 -19.02
N LYS A 475 7.39 -1.40 -20.27
CA LYS A 475 8.06 -0.14 -20.62
C LYS A 475 7.47 1.07 -19.90
N THR A 476 6.15 1.09 -19.72
CA THR A 476 5.46 2.20 -19.02
C THR A 476 5.82 2.21 -17.54
N VAL A 477 5.81 1.05 -16.89
CA VAL A 477 6.24 0.88 -15.49
C VAL A 477 7.71 1.27 -15.32
N GLU A 478 8.60 0.79 -16.19
CA GLU A 478 10.02 1.14 -16.17
C GLU A 478 10.26 2.64 -16.36
N SER A 479 9.57 3.28 -17.31
CA SER A 479 9.68 4.72 -17.54
C SER A 479 9.22 5.53 -16.34
N TYR A 480 8.16 5.08 -15.66
CA TYR A 480 7.65 5.74 -14.47
C TYR A 480 8.63 5.64 -13.28
N ASN A 481 9.14 4.45 -13.00
CA ASN A 481 10.15 4.22 -11.96
C ASN A 481 11.46 4.99 -12.25
N LYS A 482 11.88 5.06 -13.52
CA LYS A 482 13.00 5.90 -13.95
C LYS A 482 12.75 7.39 -13.68
N ASP A 483 11.55 7.88 -13.97
CA ASP A 483 11.17 9.27 -13.68
C ASP A 483 11.23 9.56 -12.17
N ASP A 484 10.82 8.62 -11.31
CA ASP A 484 10.92 8.76 -9.85
C ASP A 484 12.38 8.88 -9.38
N CYS A 485 13.28 8.02 -9.88
CA CYS A 485 14.72 8.13 -9.60
C CYS A 485 15.33 9.47 -10.09
N LEU A 486 14.95 9.92 -11.30
CA LEU A 486 15.43 11.20 -11.85
C LEU A 486 14.90 12.39 -11.04
N SER A 487 13.65 12.34 -10.63
CA SER A 487 13.01 13.36 -9.79
C SER A 487 13.71 13.46 -8.43
N ALA A 488 14.04 12.32 -7.80
CA ALA A 488 14.79 12.27 -6.55
C ALA A 488 16.19 12.90 -6.69
N ARG A 489 16.88 12.64 -7.81
CA ARG A 489 18.17 13.29 -8.13
C ARG A 489 18.06 14.80 -8.26
N GLN A 490 17.06 15.27 -8.99
CA GLN A 490 16.87 16.72 -9.16
C GLN A 490 16.46 17.39 -7.85
N LEU A 491 15.63 16.73 -7.03
CA LEU A 491 15.30 17.21 -5.69
C LEU A 491 16.55 17.32 -4.81
N ARG A 492 17.43 16.31 -4.78
CA ARG A 492 18.69 16.36 -4.04
C ARG A 492 19.56 17.54 -4.48
N ASN A 493 19.73 17.73 -5.78
CA ASN A 493 20.49 18.86 -6.34
C ASN A 493 19.89 20.20 -5.94
N TRP A 494 18.56 20.31 -5.98
CA TRP A 494 17.86 21.54 -5.62
C TRP A 494 17.98 21.85 -4.11
N LEU A 495 17.84 20.83 -3.26
CA LEU A 495 18.04 20.95 -1.81
C LEU A 495 19.46 21.41 -1.46
N GLU A 496 20.48 20.87 -2.13
CA GLU A 496 21.87 21.33 -1.98
C GLU A 496 22.04 22.82 -2.34
N GLU A 497 21.43 23.27 -3.43
CA GLU A 497 21.47 24.68 -3.80
C GLU A 497 20.71 25.56 -2.80
N ARG A 498 19.58 25.10 -2.25
CA ARG A 498 18.85 25.81 -1.18
C ARG A 498 19.66 25.87 0.12
N ARG A 499 20.33 24.78 0.48
CA ARG A 499 21.23 24.70 1.63
C ARG A 499 22.35 25.73 1.51
N ARG A 500 23.05 25.78 0.37
CA ARG A 500 24.13 26.75 0.10
C ARG A 500 23.66 28.20 0.20
N LYS A 501 22.48 28.52 -0.36
CA LYS A 501 21.87 29.86 -0.21
C LYS A 501 21.56 30.19 1.24
N THR A 502 21.08 29.22 2.00
CA THR A 502 20.78 29.39 3.43
C THR A 502 22.04 29.65 4.23
N GLU A 503 23.14 28.94 3.96
CA GLU A 503 24.46 29.21 4.59
C GLU A 503 24.94 30.63 4.34
N LEU A 504 24.81 31.12 3.09
CA LEU A 504 25.17 32.48 2.73
C LEU A 504 24.32 33.52 3.48
N ASN A 505 23.02 33.28 3.61
CA ASN A 505 22.11 34.18 4.32
C ASN A 505 22.38 34.20 5.83
N LEU A 506 22.71 33.06 6.42
CA LEU A 506 23.03 32.94 7.86
C LEU A 506 24.46 33.41 8.20
N GLY A 507 25.33 33.53 7.20
CA GLY A 507 26.75 33.84 7.41
C GLY A 507 27.54 32.72 8.13
N ARG A 508 27.01 31.50 8.16
CA ARG A 508 27.66 30.32 8.77
C ARG A 508 27.34 29.06 7.97
N ALA A 509 28.27 28.11 8.00
CA ALA A 509 28.03 26.78 7.43
C ALA A 509 26.98 26.03 8.26
N ILE A 510 26.14 25.25 7.59
CA ILE A 510 25.26 24.26 8.21
C ILE A 510 26.11 23.00 8.40
N SER A 511 25.91 22.26 9.49
CA SER A 511 26.63 20.99 9.68
C SER A 511 26.24 19.96 8.60
N ARG A 512 27.02 18.90 8.48
CA ARG A 512 26.71 17.74 7.64
C ARG A 512 26.88 16.47 8.47
N PRO A 513 26.23 15.36 8.09
CA PRO A 513 26.47 14.07 8.75
C PRO A 513 27.94 13.67 8.61
N ALA A 514 28.54 13.21 9.71
CA ALA A 514 29.89 12.66 9.67
C ALA A 514 29.86 11.24 9.06
N PRO A 515 30.83 10.88 8.20
CA PRO A 515 30.96 9.52 7.69
C PRO A 515 31.11 8.52 8.84
N ARG A 516 30.38 7.39 8.76
CA ARG A 516 30.43 6.29 9.74
C ARG A 516 30.95 5.02 9.04
N SER A 517 31.84 4.26 9.69
CA SER A 517 32.43 3.05 9.08
C SER A 517 31.42 1.91 8.89
N GLY A 518 30.35 1.90 9.70
CA GLY A 518 29.34 0.84 9.74
C GLY A 518 29.85 -0.49 10.31
N GLU A 519 31.12 -0.56 10.73
CA GLU A 519 31.73 -1.78 11.27
C GLU A 519 31.04 -2.21 12.57
N ALA A 520 30.87 -3.52 12.71
CA ALA A 520 30.43 -4.10 13.98
C ALA A 520 31.58 -4.00 15.01
N GLN A 521 31.25 -4.12 16.30
CA GLN A 521 32.27 -4.28 17.33
C GLN A 521 33.14 -5.52 17.04
N GLU A 522 34.46 -5.45 17.28
CA GLU A 522 35.43 -6.51 16.92
C GLU A 522 34.99 -7.91 17.40
N ASN A 523 34.54 -8.03 18.65
CA ASN A 523 34.04 -9.29 19.22
C ASN A 523 32.84 -9.89 18.45
N LEU A 524 31.97 -9.05 17.90
CA LEU A 524 30.83 -9.49 17.10
C LEU A 524 31.27 -9.91 15.70
N ALA A 525 32.25 -9.22 15.10
CA ALA A 525 32.77 -9.59 13.78
C ALA A 525 33.42 -10.99 13.79
N GLU A 526 34.23 -11.31 14.81
CA GLU A 526 34.85 -12.62 14.96
C GLU A 526 33.81 -13.75 15.13
N GLN A 527 32.77 -13.53 15.94
CA GLN A 527 31.68 -14.48 16.11
C GLN A 527 30.94 -14.75 14.79
N LEU A 528 30.79 -13.73 13.95
CA LEU A 528 30.09 -13.85 12.68
C LEU A 528 30.87 -14.62 11.63
N GLU A 529 32.18 -14.41 11.58
CA GLU A 529 33.05 -15.18 10.72
C GLU A 529 32.99 -16.68 11.09
N GLN A 530 33.01 -17.00 12.38
CA GLN A 530 32.85 -18.39 12.84
C GLN A 530 31.50 -19.00 12.44
N VAL A 531 30.40 -18.25 12.61
CA VAL A 531 29.06 -18.72 12.24
C VAL A 531 28.94 -18.96 10.74
N GLU A 532 29.47 -18.05 9.90
CA GLU A 532 29.46 -18.22 8.45
C GLU A 532 30.27 -19.43 7.98
N VAL A 533 31.42 -19.73 8.62
CA VAL A 533 32.17 -20.97 8.36
C VAL A 533 31.32 -22.21 8.65
N ILE A 534 30.66 -22.27 9.81
CA ILE A 534 29.81 -23.41 10.20
C ILE A 534 28.62 -23.55 9.25
N LYS A 535 27.96 -22.44 8.92
CA LYS A 535 26.82 -22.39 8.00
C LYS A 535 27.21 -22.90 6.61
N LYS A 536 28.37 -22.48 6.07
CA LYS A 536 28.88 -22.97 4.79
C LYS A 536 29.10 -24.48 4.81
N LEU A 537 29.70 -25.01 5.87
CA LEU A 537 29.91 -26.46 6.03
C LEU A 537 28.58 -27.23 6.12
N LEU A 538 27.58 -26.68 6.83
CA LEU A 538 26.26 -27.31 6.92
C LEU A 538 25.53 -27.34 5.58
N LEU A 539 25.69 -26.31 4.75
CA LEU A 539 25.05 -26.20 3.42
C LEU A 539 25.82 -26.91 2.30
N GLU A 540 27.07 -27.31 2.53
CA GLU A 540 27.91 -27.93 1.51
C GLU A 540 27.35 -29.28 1.03
N GLY A 541 27.21 -29.44 -0.29
CA GLY A 541 26.74 -30.68 -0.90
C GLY A 541 25.22 -30.91 -0.84
N LEU A 542 24.43 -29.92 -0.41
CA LEU A 542 22.96 -29.99 -0.54
C LEU A 542 22.54 -29.96 -2.03
N PRO A 543 21.60 -30.82 -2.47
CA PRO A 543 21.04 -30.73 -3.82
C PRO A 543 20.40 -29.37 -4.08
N PRO A 544 20.52 -28.82 -5.30
CA PRO A 544 19.91 -27.54 -5.64
C PRO A 544 18.38 -27.59 -5.68
N ASP A 545 17.80 -28.73 -6.05
CA ASP A 545 16.36 -28.95 -5.98
C ASP A 545 15.96 -29.49 -4.61
N ARG A 546 15.10 -28.74 -3.91
CA ARG A 546 14.58 -29.13 -2.59
C ARG A 546 13.69 -30.37 -2.65
N SER A 547 13.12 -30.69 -3.82
CA SER A 547 12.34 -31.92 -4.01
C SER A 547 13.18 -33.20 -3.86
N GLU A 548 14.50 -33.09 -4.05
CA GLU A 548 15.48 -34.17 -3.91
C GLU A 548 16.03 -34.28 -2.47
N TRP A 549 15.52 -33.47 -1.53
CA TRP A 549 16.06 -33.44 -0.17
C TRP A 549 15.61 -34.64 0.66
N THR A 550 16.56 -35.22 1.38
CA THR A 550 16.29 -36.20 2.43
C THR A 550 15.99 -35.47 3.75
N ALA A 551 15.50 -36.19 4.76
CA ALA A 551 15.32 -35.63 6.10
C ALA A 551 16.63 -35.07 6.69
N GLU A 552 17.78 -35.64 6.32
CA GLU A 552 19.09 -35.14 6.72
C GLU A 552 19.43 -33.81 6.03
N HIS A 553 19.17 -33.69 4.72
CA HIS A 553 19.34 -32.44 3.98
C HIS A 553 18.50 -31.31 4.60
N ASP A 554 17.23 -31.60 4.89
CA ASP A 554 16.31 -30.64 5.52
C ASP A 554 16.79 -30.24 6.94
N SER A 555 17.28 -31.20 7.73
CA SER A 555 17.79 -30.94 9.08
C SER A 555 19.07 -30.10 9.07
N ARG A 556 20.00 -30.38 8.15
CA ARG A 556 21.23 -29.60 7.97
C ARG A 556 20.93 -28.18 7.53
N TRP A 557 20.02 -28.01 6.58
CA TRP A 557 19.57 -26.70 6.14
C TRP A 557 18.91 -25.93 7.28
N LEU A 558 17.99 -26.56 8.02
CA LEU A 558 17.31 -25.93 9.15
C LEU A 558 18.31 -25.50 10.23
N LEU A 559 19.25 -26.37 10.61
CA LEU A 559 20.30 -26.05 11.59
C LEU A 559 21.14 -24.85 11.12
N ALA A 560 21.51 -24.81 9.84
CA ALA A 560 22.24 -23.68 9.26
C ALA A 560 21.45 -22.37 9.36
N GLN A 561 20.12 -22.41 9.17
CA GLN A 561 19.25 -21.23 9.33
C GLN A 561 19.08 -20.82 10.80
N MET A 562 19.12 -21.77 11.74
CA MET A 562 18.93 -21.50 13.17
C MET A 562 20.12 -20.77 13.81
N LEU A 563 21.35 -20.96 13.30
CA LEU A 563 22.58 -20.36 13.88
C LEU A 563 22.49 -18.85 14.08
N GLU A 564 21.81 -18.14 13.17
CA GLU A 564 21.68 -16.68 13.22
C GLU A 564 20.26 -16.20 13.52
N TRP A 565 19.31 -17.10 13.79
CA TRP A 565 17.90 -16.74 13.87
C TRP A 565 17.62 -15.64 14.91
N HIS A 566 18.04 -15.84 16.16
CA HIS A 566 17.82 -14.86 17.23
C HIS A 566 18.44 -13.49 16.91
N ARG A 567 19.65 -13.48 16.36
CA ARG A 567 20.34 -12.24 15.99
C ARG A 567 19.65 -11.53 14.84
N ARG A 568 19.20 -12.26 13.81
CA ARG A 568 18.45 -11.69 12.68
C ARG A 568 17.13 -11.07 13.14
N GLU A 569 16.41 -11.76 14.03
CA GLU A 569 15.19 -11.22 14.64
C GLU A 569 15.46 -9.96 15.48
N GLU A 570 16.54 -9.96 16.26
CA GLU A 570 16.90 -8.81 17.10
C GLU A 570 17.22 -7.55 16.27
N LYS A 571 17.83 -7.71 15.08
CA LYS A 571 18.09 -6.58 14.18
C LYS A 571 16.83 -5.83 13.78
N SER A 572 15.70 -6.52 13.62
CA SER A 572 14.42 -5.88 13.32
C SER A 572 14.05 -4.82 14.37
N MET A 573 14.22 -5.17 15.66
CA MET A 573 13.98 -4.25 16.77
C MET A 573 14.94 -3.06 16.75
N TRP A 574 16.23 -3.32 16.53
CA TRP A 574 17.25 -2.25 16.47
C TRP A 574 17.05 -1.31 15.27
N TRP A 575 16.68 -1.86 14.12
CA TRP A 575 16.38 -1.07 12.92
C TRP A 575 15.18 -0.16 13.12
N GLU A 576 14.19 -0.59 13.91
CA GLU A 576 13.06 0.25 14.28
C GLU A 576 13.47 1.32 15.30
N TYR A 577 14.24 0.95 16.32
CA TYR A 577 14.78 1.91 17.30
C TYR A 577 15.52 3.07 16.62
N PHE A 578 16.47 2.77 15.72
CA PHE A 578 17.21 3.82 15.02
C PHE A 578 16.34 4.63 14.05
N ARG A 579 15.32 4.02 13.42
CA ARG A 579 14.35 4.76 12.60
C ARG A 579 13.60 5.79 13.45
N LEU A 580 13.19 5.41 14.66
CA LEU A 580 12.48 6.31 15.58
C LEU A 580 13.38 7.45 16.09
N CYS A 581 14.67 7.20 16.33
CA CYS A 581 15.62 8.25 16.72
C CYS A 581 15.77 9.37 15.67
N ASP A 582 15.52 9.07 14.40
CA ASP A 582 15.62 10.03 13.31
C ASP A 582 14.36 10.91 13.14
N LEU A 583 13.26 10.55 13.82
CA LEU A 583 12.00 11.27 13.71
C LEU A 583 12.04 12.57 14.54
N SER A 584 11.45 13.64 14.02
CA SER A 584 11.15 14.82 14.84
C SER A 584 10.06 14.51 15.87
N ASP A 585 9.97 15.30 16.95
CA ASP A 585 8.91 15.18 17.97
C ASP A 585 7.50 15.13 17.36
N ALA A 586 7.28 15.91 16.30
CA ALA A 586 6.01 15.93 15.59
C ALA A 586 5.72 14.61 14.87
N GLU A 587 6.75 14.00 14.27
CA GLU A 587 6.65 12.71 13.59
C GLU A 587 6.47 11.56 14.61
N LEU A 588 7.14 11.62 15.77
CA LEU A 588 6.96 10.66 16.86
C LEU A 588 5.52 10.63 17.41
N ILE A 589 4.84 11.78 17.47
CA ILE A 589 3.43 11.86 17.90
C ILE A 589 2.48 11.22 16.87
N GLU A 590 2.85 11.27 15.59
CA GLU A 590 2.03 10.75 14.49
C GLU A 590 2.30 9.27 14.19
N ASP A 591 3.45 8.75 14.62
CA ASP A 591 3.85 7.35 14.45
C ASP A 591 3.08 6.41 15.40
N GLN A 592 2.63 5.25 14.88
CA GLN A 592 1.85 4.28 15.64
C GLN A 592 2.72 3.36 16.53
N SER A 593 4.02 3.23 16.23
CA SER A 593 4.95 2.41 17.01
C SER A 593 5.70 3.20 18.09
N ALA A 594 5.58 4.52 18.10
CA ALA A 594 6.29 5.41 19.02
C ALA A 594 5.40 5.87 20.19
N ILE A 595 6.05 6.20 21.32
CA ILE A 595 5.43 7.00 22.38
C ILE A 595 5.95 8.43 22.21
N GLY A 596 5.20 9.25 21.48
CA GLY A 596 5.47 10.69 21.33
C GLY A 596 4.62 11.53 22.28
N GLY A 597 5.22 12.54 22.93
CA GLY A 597 4.50 13.43 23.84
C GLY A 597 5.38 14.33 24.68
#